data_AF-A0A2W4UJR5-F1
#
_entry.id   AF-A0A2W4UJR5-F1
#
_cell.length_a   1.000
_cell.length_b   1.000
_cell.length_c   1.000
_cell.angle_alpha   90.00
_cell.angle_beta   90.00
_cell.angle_gamma   90.00
#
_symmetry.space_group_name_H-M   'P 1'
#
loop_
_entity.id
_entity.type
_entity.pdbx_description
1 polymer ?
#
loop_
_entity_poly.entity_id
_entity_poly.type
_entity_poly.pdbx_seq_one_letter_code
_entity_poly.pdbx_strand_id
1 'polypeptide(L)'
;MASRTSPFHISLHRPKLIMGVEKGSFAFITFIGVFALVAKAYWSFPILVLAYLIARWVTKKDDQYVGILLKYLNEDHVYDATPRPEDFNRRPRGWGKGLPR
;
A
#
# COMPACT_ATOMS: atom_id res chain seq x y z
N MET A 1 1.67 9.13 -30.35
CA MET A 1 1.99 8.31 -29.16
C MET A 1 1.05 8.75 -28.06
N ALA A 2 0.21 7.85 -27.55
CA ALA A 2 -0.63 8.16 -26.41
C ALA A 2 0.27 8.55 -25.23
N SER A 3 -0.04 9.66 -24.57
CA SER A 3 0.75 10.09 -23.42
C SER A 3 0.61 9.02 -22.33
N ARG A 4 1.70 8.65 -21.66
CA ARG A 4 1.69 7.76 -20.48
C ARG A 4 1.46 8.60 -19.23
N THR A 5 0.41 8.33 -18.47
CA THR A 5 0.19 8.90 -17.12
C THR A 5 -0.43 7.81 -16.29
N SER A 6 0.13 7.56 -15.12
CA SER A 6 -0.54 6.79 -14.08
C SER A 6 -1.43 7.75 -13.26
N PRO A 7 -2.74 7.48 -13.10
CA PRO A 7 -3.57 8.19 -12.13
C PRO A 7 -3.20 7.74 -10.71
N PHE A 8 -2.00 8.12 -10.27
CA PHE A 8 -1.46 7.70 -8.98
C PHE A 8 -2.01 8.59 -7.87
N HIS A 9 -3.04 8.09 -7.17
CA HIS A 9 -3.62 8.78 -6.02
C HIS A 9 -3.05 8.20 -4.72
N ILE A 10 -2.15 8.94 -4.07
CA ILE A 10 -1.49 8.53 -2.82
C ILE A 10 -2.50 8.13 -1.73
N SER A 11 -3.70 8.73 -1.73
CA SER A 11 -4.78 8.39 -0.80
C SER A 11 -5.32 6.96 -0.96
N LEU A 12 -5.36 6.41 -2.18
CA LEU A 12 -5.83 5.04 -2.43
C LEU A 12 -4.81 3.97 -2.04
N HIS A 13 -3.52 4.32 -2.02
CA HIS A 13 -2.44 3.37 -1.74
C HIS A 13 -2.05 3.30 -0.26
N ARG A 14 -2.75 4.03 0.62
CA ARG A 14 -2.46 4.02 2.07
C ARG A 14 -2.67 2.60 2.64
N PRO A 15 -1.68 2.04 3.32
CA PRO A 15 -1.82 0.71 3.93
C PRO A 15 -2.88 0.73 5.05
N LYS A 16 -3.61 -0.39 5.18
CA LYS A 16 -4.59 -0.58 6.24
C LYS A 16 -3.87 -0.97 7.53
N LEU A 17 -3.69 -0.01 8.43
CA LEU A 17 -3.07 -0.21 9.73
C LEU A 17 -4.08 -0.66 10.80
N ILE A 18 -3.61 -1.45 11.77
CA ILE A 18 -4.36 -1.83 12.98
C ILE A 18 -3.72 -1.10 14.16
N MET A 19 -4.48 -0.24 14.84
CA MET A 19 -3.98 0.57 15.96
C MET A 19 -2.69 1.36 15.66
N GLY A 20 -2.48 1.75 14.39
CA GLY A 20 -1.30 2.49 13.95
C GLY A 20 -0.05 1.63 13.68
N VAL A 21 -0.21 0.31 13.58
CA VAL A 21 0.86 -0.66 13.28
C VAL A 21 0.45 -1.53 12.08
N GLU A 22 1.41 -2.01 11.31
CA GLU A 22 1.18 -2.96 10.23
C GLU A 22 0.52 -4.25 10.75
N LYS A 23 -0.34 -4.87 9.94
CA LYS A 23 -1.07 -6.10 10.30
C LYS A 23 -0.15 -7.23 10.76
N GLY A 24 0.98 -7.42 10.08
CA GLY A 24 1.96 -8.46 10.39
C GLY A 24 2.62 -8.26 11.76
N SER A 25 3.13 -7.04 12.01
CA SER A 25 3.75 -6.71 13.30
C SER A 25 2.75 -6.75 14.45
N PHE A 26 1.51 -6.30 14.23
CA PHE A 26 0.45 -6.40 15.24
C PHE A 26 0.16 -7.87 15.59
N ALA A 27 -0.02 -8.73 14.59
CA ALA A 27 -0.25 -10.17 14.79
C ALA A 27 0.87 -10.82 15.60
N PHE A 28 2.13 -10.50 15.29
CA PHE A 28 3.30 -10.99 16.00
C PHE A 28 3.33 -10.56 17.47
N ILE A 29 3.08 -9.28 17.76
CA ILE A 29 3.03 -8.76 19.14
C ILE A 29 1.90 -9.43 19.92
N THR A 30 0.71 -9.58 19.34
CA THR A 30 -0.40 -10.28 20.00
C THR A 30 -0.09 -11.75 20.25
N PHE A 31 0.57 -12.43 19.31
CA PHE A 31 0.97 -13.82 19.48
C PHE A 31 1.93 -13.99 20.66
N ILE A 32 2.97 -13.15 20.76
CA ILE A 32 3.90 -13.17 21.89
C ILE A 32 3.17 -12.84 23.20
N GLY A 33 2.24 -11.87 23.19
CA GLY A 33 1.44 -11.52 24.36
C GLY A 33 0.61 -12.70 24.89
N VAL A 34 -0.07 -13.42 24.00
CA VAL A 34 -0.83 -14.63 24.35
C VAL A 34 0.11 -15.73 24.85
N PHE A 35 1.24 -15.96 24.18
CA PHE A 35 2.22 -16.96 24.59
C PHE A 35 2.80 -16.66 25.98
N ALA A 36 3.11 -15.40 26.27
CA ALA A 36 3.63 -14.97 27.55
C ALA A 36 2.61 -15.13 28.69
N LEU A 37 1.32 -14.95 28.42
CA LEU A 37 0.24 -15.26 29.36
C LEU A 37 0.23 -16.76 29.71
N VAL A 38 0.31 -17.63 28.70
CA VAL A 38 0.36 -19.09 28.90
C VAL A 38 1.59 -19.50 29.70
N ALA A 39 2.75 -18.88 29.41
CA ALA A 39 4.00 -19.11 30.13
C ALA A 39 4.05 -18.49 31.54
N LYS A 40 3.00 -17.79 31.98
CA LYS A 40 2.93 -17.04 33.26
C LYS A 40 4.06 -16.01 33.42
N ALA A 41 4.60 -15.52 32.30
CA ALA A 41 5.69 -14.55 32.27
C ALA A 41 5.16 -13.12 32.32
N TYR A 42 4.52 -12.74 33.44
CA TYR A 42 3.89 -11.41 33.57
C TYR A 42 4.88 -10.24 33.48
N TRP A 43 6.16 -10.49 33.75
CA TRP A 43 7.22 -9.50 33.57
C TRP A 43 7.52 -9.14 32.12
N SER A 44 7.01 -9.89 31.15
CA SER A 44 7.17 -9.59 29.73
C SER A 44 6.26 -8.47 29.22
N PHE A 45 5.20 -8.12 29.96
CA PHE A 45 4.22 -7.11 29.53
C PHE A 45 4.82 -5.71 29.31
N PRO A 46 5.66 -5.16 30.19
CA PRO A 46 6.33 -3.89 29.94
C PRO A 46 7.17 -3.90 28.66
N ILE A 47 7.84 -5.03 28.38
CA ILE A 47 8.66 -5.21 27.17
C ILE A 47 7.77 -5.24 25.92
N LEU A 48 6.63 -5.92 25.99
CA LEU A 48 5.64 -5.95 24.90
C LEU A 48 5.06 -4.57 24.61
N VAL A 49 4.78 -3.77 25.64
CA VAL A 49 4.33 -2.38 25.47
C VAL A 49 5.42 -1.56 24.78
N LEU A 50 6.68 -1.70 25.19
CA LEU A 50 7.80 -1.02 24.54
C LEU A 50 7.94 -1.43 23.07
N ALA A 51 7.85 -2.73 22.79
CA ALA A 51 7.89 -3.28 21.43
C ALA A 51 6.75 -2.73 20.56
N TYR A 52 5.53 -2.59 21.10
CA TYR A 52 4.41 -1.96 20.41
C TYR A 52 4.68 -0.49 20.08
N LEU A 53 5.23 0.28 21.01
CA LEU A 53 5.57 1.69 20.77
C LEU A 53 6.64 1.83 19.68
N ILE A 54 7.65 0.97 19.69
CA ILE A 54 8.68 0.92 18.65
C ILE A 54 8.06 0.54 17.30
N ALA A 55 7.25 -0.51 17.25
CA ALA A 55 6.58 -0.94 16.02
C ALA A 55 5.72 0.19 15.45
N ARG A 56 4.95 0.88 16.28
CA ARG A 56 4.15 2.05 15.89
C ARG A 56 5.01 3.20 15.36
N TRP A 57 6.17 3.44 15.98
CA TRP A 57 7.10 4.48 15.53
C TRP A 57 7.72 4.15 14.17
N VAL A 58 8.16 2.90 13.99
CA VAL A 58 8.72 2.40 12.73
C VAL A 58 7.69 2.43 11.62
N THR A 59 6.48 1.90 11.87
CA THR A 59 5.38 1.91 10.89
C THR A 59 5.09 3.34 10.43
N LYS A 60 5.01 4.32 11.33
CA LYS A 60 4.80 5.72 10.95
C LYS A 60 5.91 6.32 10.08
N LYS A 61 7.15 5.82 10.19
CA LYS A 61 8.27 6.27 9.35
C LYS A 61 8.25 5.64 7.96
N ASP A 62 7.81 4.39 7.83
CA ASP A 62 8.00 3.59 6.61
C ASP A 62 6.72 3.42 5.75
N ASP A 63 5.54 3.66 6.32
CA ASP A 63 4.23 3.32 5.72
C ASP A 63 3.95 3.90 4.32
N GLN A 64 4.71 4.91 3.92
CA GLN A 64 4.47 5.63 2.67
C GLN A 64 5.55 5.40 1.62
N TYR A 65 6.75 4.94 1.94
CA TYR A 65 7.84 5.04 0.98
C TYR A 65 8.06 3.74 0.21
N VAL A 66 8.37 2.64 0.91
CA VAL A 66 8.81 1.40 0.25
C VAL A 66 7.66 0.69 -0.47
N GLY A 67 6.49 0.59 0.16
CA GLY A 67 5.32 -0.07 -0.45
C GLY A 67 4.76 0.67 -1.66
N ILE A 68 4.81 2.01 -1.65
CA ILE A 68 4.39 2.85 -2.78
C ILE A 68 5.43 2.77 -3.89
N LEU A 69 6.72 2.86 -3.57
CA LEU A 69 7.81 2.73 -4.54
C LEU A 69 7.78 1.37 -5.26
N LEU A 70 7.59 0.27 -4.52
CA LEU A 70 7.48 -1.07 -5.10
C LEU A 70 6.27 -1.20 -6.03
N LYS A 71 5.13 -0.62 -5.66
CA LYS A 71 3.95 -0.59 -6.54
C LYS A 71 4.22 0.22 -7.79
N TYR A 72 4.85 1.39 -7.66
CA TYR A 72 5.18 2.26 -8.78
C TYR A 72 6.17 1.61 -9.75
N LEU A 73 7.21 0.94 -9.23
CA LEU A 73 8.16 0.16 -10.03
C LEU A 73 7.46 -0.98 -10.79
N ASN A 74 6.45 -1.60 -10.20
CA ASN A 74 5.66 -2.63 -10.86
C ASN A 74 4.65 -2.04 -11.87
N GLU A 75 4.14 -0.84 -11.61
CA GLU A 75 3.19 -0.12 -12.47
C GLU A 75 3.83 0.44 -13.76
N ASP A 76 5.16 0.63 -13.81
CA ASP A 76 5.86 0.98 -15.07
C ASP A 76 5.66 -0.08 -16.17
N HIS A 77 5.23 -1.29 -15.80
CA HIS A 77 4.94 -2.39 -16.71
C HIS A 77 3.44 -2.55 -17.02
N VAL A 78 2.56 -1.78 -16.39
CA VAL A 78 1.11 -1.86 -16.59
C VAL A 78 0.72 -0.91 -17.73
N TYR A 79 0.36 -1.48 -18.87
CA TYR A 79 -0.17 -0.73 -20.01
C TYR A 79 -1.60 -0.25 -19.69
N ASP A 80 -1.78 1.06 -19.51
CA ASP A 80 -3.11 1.65 -19.42
C ASP A 80 -3.68 1.88 -20.84
N ALA A 81 -4.68 1.08 -21.20
CA ALA A 81 -5.40 1.18 -22.47
C ALA A 81 -6.49 2.25 -22.46
N THR A 82 -6.76 2.89 -21.31
CA THR A 82 -7.83 3.90 -21.22
C THR A 82 -7.40 5.22 -21.86
N PRO A 83 -8.13 5.68 -22.89
CA PRO A 83 -7.79 6.93 -23.57
C PRO A 83 -8.25 8.13 -22.73
N ARG A 84 -7.33 9.08 -22.53
CA ARG A 84 -7.60 10.31 -21.77
C ARG A 84 -8.64 11.21 -22.44
N PRO A 85 -9.25 12.16 -21.72
CA PRO A 85 -10.11 13.19 -22.31
C PRO A 85 -9.39 14.04 -23.37
N GLU A 86 -8.12 14.40 -23.13
CA GLU A 86 -7.29 15.16 -24.07
C GLU A 86 -6.94 14.35 -25.33
N ASP A 87 -6.64 13.06 -25.14
CA ASP A 87 -6.34 12.12 -26.23
C ASP A 87 -7.62 11.61 -26.92
N PHE A 88 -8.81 11.81 -26.33
CA PHE A 88 -10.11 11.43 -26.90
C PHE A 88 -10.33 12.12 -28.25
N ASN A 89 -9.93 13.38 -28.36
CA ASN A 89 -10.11 14.20 -29.56
C ASN A 89 -8.95 14.09 -30.57
N ARG A 90 -7.83 13.47 -30.19
CA ARG A 90 -6.62 13.34 -31.02
C ARG A 90 -6.34 11.91 -31.48
N ARG A 91 -7.33 11.01 -31.37
CA ARG A 91 -7.15 9.60 -31.72
C ARG A 91 -6.87 9.43 -33.22
N PRO A 92 -5.97 8.51 -33.61
CA PRO A 92 -5.84 8.09 -35.00
C PRO A 92 -7.17 7.54 -35.53
N ARG A 93 -7.45 7.75 -36.82
CA ARG A 93 -8.59 7.10 -37.49
C ARG A 93 -8.49 5.58 -37.28
N GLY A 94 -9.55 4.97 -36.74
CA GLY A 94 -9.60 3.51 -36.49
C GLY A 94 -9.62 3.06 -35.01
N TRP A 95 -9.63 3.95 -34.01
CA TRP A 95 -9.60 3.58 -32.59
C TRP A 95 -10.78 4.14 -31.75
N GLY A 96 -11.77 3.30 -31.41
CA GLY A 96 -12.86 3.60 -30.45
C GLY A 96 -14.22 4.02 -31.04
N LYS A 97 -15.28 3.91 -30.22
CA LYS A 97 -16.71 3.68 -30.60
C LYS A 97 -17.31 4.70 -31.58
N GLY A 98 -17.79 4.20 -32.73
CA GLY A 98 -18.35 4.99 -33.84
C GLY A 98 -17.66 4.78 -35.19
N LEU A 99 -16.96 3.67 -35.41
CA LEU A 99 -16.20 3.39 -36.63
C LEU A 99 -17.04 2.61 -37.67
N PRO A 100 -17.52 3.21 -38.77
CA PRO A 100 -17.49 2.58 -40.08
C PRO A 100 -16.06 2.63 -40.67
N ARG A 101 -15.75 1.62 -41.48
CA ARG A 101 -14.44 1.22 -42.05
C ARG A 101 -13.44 2.34 -42.35
#